data_AF-A0A2M7L4R4-F1
#
_entry.id   AF-A0A2M7L4R4-F1
#
_cell.length_a   1.000
_cell.length_b   1.000
_cell.length_c   1.000
_cell.angle_alpha   90.00
_cell.angle_beta   90.00
_cell.angle_gamma   90.00
#
_symmetry.space_group_name_H-M   'P 1'
#
loop_
_entity.id
_entity.type
_entity.pdbx_description
1 polymer ?
#
loop_
_entity_poly.entity_id
_entity_poly.type
_entity_poly.pdbx_seq_one_letter_code
_entity_poly.pdbx_strand_id
1 'polypeptide(L)'
;MSDTVRSLEELKGVREAQLKLDYFLLGLASALFAYIGGQYKPMPISFSQNTVELIALGLFFISILSGFMRLDFNISVMKLNFQKLDMGERKGTIHKALSIPGPVLNIDTGESLNKTEAAYIVQLINENTPKVVANIDKYTRYSSLSFTVRNWALMIGFIALAFSKVMGVYAISSSV
;
A
#
# COMPACT_ATOMS: atom_id res chain seq x y z
N MET A 1 -30.95 -6.52 4.31
CA MET A 1 -30.02 -6.19 5.42
C MET A 1 -28.95 -7.28 5.61
N SER A 2 -29.23 -8.56 5.32
CA SER A 2 -28.24 -9.66 5.34
C SER A 2 -27.12 -9.53 4.28
N ASP A 3 -27.43 -9.07 3.07
CA ASP A 3 -26.44 -9.04 1.98
C ASP A 3 -25.31 -8.01 2.18
N THR A 4 -25.64 -6.86 2.78
CA THR A 4 -24.66 -5.79 3.04
C THR A 4 -23.62 -6.23 4.07
N VAL A 5 -24.04 -6.95 5.10
CA VAL A 5 -23.13 -7.48 6.13
C VAL A 5 -22.18 -8.51 5.52
N ARG A 6 -22.71 -9.44 4.70
CA ARG A 6 -21.89 -10.43 3.99
C ARG A 6 -20.84 -9.76 3.10
N SER A 7 -21.22 -8.77 2.30
CA SER A 7 -20.27 -8.05 1.42
C SER A 7 -19.17 -7.31 2.19
N LEU A 8 -19.47 -6.80 3.39
CA LEU A 8 -18.49 -6.12 4.24
C LEU A 8 -17.51 -7.12 4.85
N GLU A 9 -17.98 -8.30 5.25
CA GLU A 9 -17.13 -9.37 5.77
C GLU A 9 -16.20 -9.92 4.68
N GLU A 10 -16.72 -10.16 3.47
CA GLU A 10 -15.92 -10.57 2.32
C GLU A 10 -14.83 -9.53 2.00
N LEU A 11 -15.17 -8.23 1.99
CA LEU A 11 -14.21 -7.16 1.75
C LEU A 11 -13.11 -7.11 2.82
N LYS A 12 -13.46 -7.31 4.10
CA LYS A 12 -12.48 -7.39 5.19
C LYS A 12 -11.54 -8.58 4.98
N GLY A 13 -12.09 -9.76 4.67
CA GLY A 13 -11.30 -10.96 4.41
C GLY A 13 -10.30 -10.78 3.27
N VAL A 14 -10.73 -10.18 2.15
CA VAL A 14 -9.84 -9.88 1.02
C VAL A 14 -8.71 -8.94 1.43
N ARG A 15 -9.02 -7.87 2.19
CA ARG A 15 -8.00 -6.92 2.67
C ARG A 15 -6.98 -7.57 3.61
N GLU A 16 -7.44 -8.39 4.54
CA GLU A 16 -6.55 -9.12 5.45
C GLU A 16 -5.66 -10.10 4.71
N ALA A 17 -6.21 -10.85 3.75
CA ALA A 17 -5.44 -11.75 2.89
C ALA A 17 -4.37 -10.98 2.09
N GLN A 18 -4.74 -9.83 1.52
CA GLN A 18 -3.81 -8.97 0.80
C GLN A 18 -2.67 -8.48 1.70
N LEU A 19 -2.97 -8.05 2.93
CA LEU A 19 -1.97 -7.60 3.89
C LEU A 19 -1.02 -8.73 4.31
N LYS A 20 -1.56 -9.93 4.58
CA LYS A 20 -0.76 -11.13 4.90
C LYS A 20 0.18 -11.50 3.75
N LEU A 21 -0.32 -11.46 2.51
CA LEU A 21 0.50 -11.69 1.32
C LEU A 21 1.64 -10.67 1.21
N ASP A 22 1.37 -9.41 1.52
CA ASP A 22 2.37 -8.34 1.46
C ASP A 22 3.48 -8.52 2.47
N TYR A 23 3.14 -8.85 3.72
CA TYR A 23 4.12 -9.18 4.75
C TYR A 23 4.91 -10.43 4.41
N PHE A 24 4.26 -11.47 3.89
CA PHE A 24 4.93 -12.69 3.47
C PHE A 24 5.97 -12.42 2.38
N LEU A 25 5.58 -11.72 1.31
CA LEU A 25 6.50 -11.43 0.20
C LEU A 25 7.63 -10.49 0.61
N LEU A 26 7.37 -9.52 1.48
CA LEU A 26 8.40 -8.64 2.03
C LEU A 26 9.40 -9.42 2.88
N GLY A 27 8.92 -10.32 3.74
CA GLY A 27 9.76 -11.20 4.55
C GLY A 27 10.59 -12.16 3.69
N LEU A 28 9.97 -12.78 2.68
CA LEU A 28 10.65 -13.66 1.73
C LEU A 28 11.78 -12.92 0.99
N ALA A 29 11.49 -11.75 0.41
CA ALA A 29 12.49 -10.96 -0.30
C ALA A 29 13.64 -10.53 0.61
N SER A 30 13.34 -10.12 1.84
CA SER A 30 14.34 -9.74 2.85
C SER A 30 15.23 -10.92 3.26
N ALA A 31 14.65 -12.10 3.46
CA ALA A 31 15.40 -13.31 3.80
C ALA A 31 16.34 -13.74 2.68
N LEU A 32 15.88 -13.70 1.42
CA LEU A 32 16.72 -14.01 0.25
C LEU A 32 17.86 -13.01 0.10
N PHE A 33 17.56 -11.71 0.21
CA PHE A 33 18.56 -10.66 0.16
C PHE A 33 19.62 -10.86 1.25
N ALA A 34 19.22 -11.13 2.48
CA ALA A 34 20.15 -11.37 3.59
C ALA A 34 20.99 -12.65 3.38
N TYR A 35 20.36 -13.75 2.97
CA TYR A 35 21.02 -15.03 2.76
C TYR A 35 22.09 -14.94 1.65
N ILE A 36 21.72 -14.40 0.49
CA ILE A 36 22.62 -14.27 -0.66
C ILE A 36 23.65 -13.18 -0.39
N GLY A 37 23.23 -12.05 0.17
CA GLY A 37 24.09 -10.91 0.46
C GLY A 37 25.17 -11.25 1.49
N GLY A 38 24.87 -12.11 2.47
CA GLY A 38 25.85 -12.59 3.44
C GLY A 38 26.93 -13.50 2.85
N GLN A 39 26.67 -14.13 1.70
CA GLN A 39 27.62 -15.00 0.99
C GLN A 39 28.34 -14.28 -0.16
N TYR A 40 27.87 -13.11 -0.55
CA TYR A 40 28.37 -12.38 -1.71
C TYR A 40 29.80 -11.87 -1.47
N LYS A 41 30.71 -12.19 -2.39
CA LYS A 41 32.09 -11.70 -2.37
C LYS A 41 32.26 -10.68 -3.49
N PRO A 42 32.54 -9.41 -3.18
CA PRO A 42 32.76 -8.40 -4.21
C PRO A 42 33.91 -8.80 -5.15
N MET A 43 33.65 -8.77 -6.46
CA MET A 43 34.65 -8.94 -7.50
C MET A 43 34.44 -7.85 -8.56
N PRO A 44 35.46 -7.56 -9.39
CA PRO A 44 35.32 -6.63 -10.50
C PRO A 44 34.13 -6.99 -11.41
N ILE A 45 33.40 -5.96 -11.85
CA ILE A 45 32.26 -6.12 -12.75
C ILE A 45 32.74 -6.77 -14.04
N SER A 46 32.17 -7.93 -14.37
CA SER A 46 32.54 -8.77 -15.50
C SER A 46 31.33 -9.61 -15.92
N PHE A 47 31.36 -10.22 -17.11
CA PHE A 47 30.31 -11.16 -17.49
C PHE A 47 30.52 -12.51 -16.77
N SER A 48 30.27 -12.51 -15.47
CA SER A 48 30.52 -13.62 -14.55
C SER A 48 29.32 -13.89 -13.66
N GLN A 49 29.30 -15.08 -13.05
CA GLN A 49 28.31 -15.45 -12.03
C GLN A 49 28.13 -14.35 -10.98
N ASN A 50 29.23 -13.74 -10.54
CA ASN A 50 29.20 -12.75 -9.47
C ASN A 50 28.43 -11.48 -9.86
N THR A 51 28.59 -11.00 -11.09
CA THR A 51 27.84 -9.82 -11.56
C THR A 51 26.35 -10.11 -11.69
N VAL A 52 25.96 -11.32 -12.10
CA VAL A 52 24.55 -11.73 -12.13
C VAL A 52 23.97 -11.84 -10.71
N GLU A 53 24.74 -12.37 -9.75
CA GLU A 53 24.32 -12.40 -8.33
C GLU A 53 24.13 -10.98 -7.76
N LEU A 54 25.01 -10.04 -8.12
CA LEU A 54 24.88 -8.64 -7.72
C LEU A 54 23.59 -8.01 -8.27
N ILE A 55 23.25 -8.30 -9.54
CA ILE A 55 21.99 -7.82 -10.15
C ILE A 55 20.79 -8.42 -9.42
N ALA A 56 20.82 -9.72 -9.09
CA ALA A 56 19.75 -10.36 -8.32
C ALA A 56 19.56 -9.70 -6.95
N LEU A 57 20.66 -9.40 -6.23
CA LEU A 57 20.62 -8.67 -4.96
C LEU A 57 20.01 -7.28 -5.11
N GLY A 58 20.39 -6.53 -6.15
CA GLY A 58 19.81 -5.22 -6.45
C GLY A 58 18.30 -5.30 -6.70
N LEU A 59 17.85 -6.33 -7.43
CA LEU A 59 16.42 -6.56 -7.69
C LEU A 59 15.64 -6.94 -6.43
N PHE A 60 16.20 -7.79 -5.56
CA PHE A 60 15.58 -8.07 -4.27
C PHE A 60 15.49 -6.82 -3.39
N PHE A 61 16.52 -5.98 -3.39
CA PHE A 61 16.49 -4.71 -2.66
C PHE A 61 15.38 -3.76 -3.19
N ILE A 62 15.25 -3.61 -4.50
CA ILE A 62 14.16 -2.82 -5.12
C ILE A 62 12.79 -3.40 -4.76
N SER A 63 12.66 -4.73 -4.75
CA SER A 63 11.44 -5.42 -4.33
C SER A 63 11.09 -5.09 -2.87
N ILE A 64 12.07 -5.13 -1.96
CA ILE A 64 11.88 -4.81 -0.54
C ILE A 64 11.39 -3.35 -0.37
N LEU A 65 12.09 -2.38 -0.99
CA LEU A 65 11.70 -0.97 -0.91
C LEU A 65 10.28 -0.74 -1.46
N SER A 66 9.97 -1.32 -2.61
CA SER A 66 8.64 -1.23 -3.21
C SER A 66 7.56 -1.89 -2.34
N GLY A 67 7.90 -2.98 -1.65
CA GLY A 67 7.04 -3.64 -0.67
C GLY A 67 6.72 -2.74 0.53
N PHE A 68 7.73 -2.07 1.10
CA PHE A 68 7.52 -1.10 2.17
C PHE A 68 6.67 0.10 1.73
N MET A 69 6.99 0.71 0.58
CA MET A 69 6.20 1.84 0.05
C MET A 69 4.73 1.47 -0.16
N ARG A 70 4.46 0.25 -0.65
CA ARG A 70 3.10 -0.22 -0.84
C ARG A 70 2.32 -0.32 0.47
N LEU A 71 2.95 -0.82 1.54
CA LEU A 71 2.32 -0.88 2.87
C LEU A 71 1.95 0.53 3.36
N ASP A 72 2.87 1.49 3.22
CA ASP A 72 2.64 2.88 3.63
C ASP A 72 1.51 3.56 2.84
N PHE A 73 1.47 3.35 1.51
CA PHE A 73 0.38 3.84 0.68
C PHE A 73 -0.97 3.22 1.04
N ASN A 74 -1.02 1.92 1.34
CA ASN A 74 -2.25 1.25 1.77
C ASN A 74 -2.77 1.80 3.10
N ILE A 75 -1.88 2.05 4.07
CA ILE A 75 -2.23 2.69 5.35
C ILE A 75 -2.77 4.10 5.12
N SER A 76 -2.10 4.88 4.26
CA SER A 76 -2.51 6.23 3.89
C SER A 76 -3.89 6.27 3.22
N VAL A 77 -4.16 5.36 2.28
CA VAL A 77 -5.49 5.19 1.65
C VAL A 77 -6.54 4.84 2.70
N MET A 78 -6.23 3.97 3.66
CA MET A 78 -7.17 3.60 4.72
C MET A 78 -7.52 4.80 5.61
N LYS A 79 -6.50 5.58 6.03
CA LYS A 79 -6.70 6.81 6.81
C LYS A 79 -7.57 7.83 6.07
N LEU A 80 -7.30 8.06 4.79
CA LEU A 80 -8.09 9.00 3.97
C LEU A 80 -9.53 8.51 3.75
N ASN A 81 -9.75 7.20 3.61
CA ASN A 81 -11.10 6.64 3.54
C ASN A 81 -11.88 6.85 4.84
N PHE A 82 -11.25 6.68 6.01
CA PHE A 82 -11.87 7.01 7.29
C PHE A 82 -12.21 8.50 7.39
N GLN A 83 -11.29 9.37 6.99
CA GLN A 83 -11.55 10.82 6.96
C GLN A 83 -12.72 11.17 6.04
N LYS A 84 -12.79 10.56 4.85
CA LYS A 84 -13.92 10.73 3.92
C LYS A 84 -15.24 10.26 4.54
N LEU A 85 -15.24 9.13 5.25
CA LEU A 85 -16.42 8.61 5.92
C LEU A 85 -16.90 9.54 7.03
N ASP A 86 -16.00 9.97 7.93
CA ASP A 86 -16.29 10.92 9.01
C ASP A 86 -16.85 12.26 8.46
N MET A 87 -16.25 12.79 7.38
CA MET A 87 -16.79 13.97 6.69
C MET A 87 -18.20 13.75 6.14
N GLY A 88 -18.48 12.55 5.61
CA GLY A 88 -19.80 12.17 5.12
C GLY A 88 -20.84 12.03 6.23
N GLU A 89 -20.47 11.41 7.35
CA GLU A 89 -21.33 11.25 8.53
C GLU A 89 -21.65 12.60 9.16
N ARG A 90 -20.65 13.45 9.37
CA ARG A 90 -20.84 14.83 9.87
C ARG A 90 -21.77 15.63 8.98
N LYS A 91 -21.57 15.58 7.66
CA LYS A 91 -22.45 16.25 6.70
C LYS A 91 -23.89 15.73 6.79
N GLY A 92 -24.07 14.41 6.85
CA GLY A 92 -25.39 13.78 6.99
C GLY A 92 -26.10 14.19 8.28
N THR A 93 -25.37 14.22 9.39
CA THR A 93 -25.85 14.68 10.70
C THR A 93 -26.30 16.14 10.66
N ILE A 94 -25.48 17.03 10.11
CA ILE A 94 -25.83 18.46 10.01
C ILE A 94 -27.06 18.66 9.14
N HIS A 95 -27.17 17.97 8.00
CA HIS A 95 -28.37 18.04 7.15
C HIS A 95 -29.63 17.55 7.87
N LYS A 96 -29.55 16.43 8.61
CA LYS A 96 -30.68 15.95 9.42
C LYS A 96 -31.08 16.98 10.48
N ALA A 97 -30.11 17.56 11.18
CA ALA A 97 -30.39 18.55 12.21
C ALA A 97 -31.02 19.84 11.63
N LEU A 98 -30.56 20.29 10.46
CA LEU A 98 -31.15 21.43 9.74
C LEU A 98 -32.58 21.17 9.22
N SER A 99 -32.95 19.91 8.99
CA SER A 99 -34.29 19.53 8.49
C SER A 99 -35.36 19.45 9.57
N ILE A 100 -34.97 19.42 10.86
CA ILE A 100 -35.90 19.37 11.99
C ILE A 100 -36.18 20.82 12.44
N PRO A 101 -37.46 21.23 12.59
CA PRO A 101 -37.79 22.55 13.14
C PRO A 101 -37.37 22.63 14.62
N GLY A 102 -36.36 23.44 14.92
CA GLY A 102 -35.83 23.65 16.27
C GLY A 102 -34.38 24.14 16.28
N PRO A 103 -33.79 24.39 17.46
CA PRO A 103 -32.37 24.66 17.58
C PRO A 103 -31.56 23.40 17.20
N VAL A 104 -30.58 23.58 16.30
CA VAL A 104 -29.64 22.51 15.93
C VAL A 104 -28.70 22.31 17.10
N LEU A 105 -28.72 21.15 17.75
CA LEU A 105 -27.75 20.84 18.80
C LEU A 105 -26.56 20.11 18.20
N ASN A 106 -25.36 20.56 18.53
CA ASN A 106 -24.15 19.80 18.27
C ASN A 106 -24.14 18.57 19.19
N ILE A 107 -24.10 17.38 18.60
CA ILE A 107 -24.15 16.13 19.38
C ILE A 107 -22.86 15.90 20.18
N ASP A 108 -21.74 16.48 19.76
CA ASP A 108 -20.44 16.31 20.40
C ASP A 108 -20.22 17.31 21.54
N THR A 109 -20.74 18.55 21.42
CA THR A 109 -20.53 19.62 22.41
C THR A 109 -21.77 19.99 23.22
N GLY A 110 -22.97 19.58 22.78
CA GLY A 110 -24.24 19.97 23.40
C GLY A 110 -24.65 21.43 23.15
N GLU A 111 -23.87 22.20 22.40
CA GLU A 111 -24.15 23.61 22.11
C GLU A 111 -25.13 23.77 20.95
N SER A 112 -25.95 24.83 20.98
CA SER A 112 -26.82 25.15 19.85
C SER A 112 -25.99 25.70 18.70
N LEU A 113 -25.87 24.93 17.64
CA LEU A 113 -25.23 25.34 16.40
C LEU A 113 -26.13 26.34 15.67
N ASN A 114 -25.58 27.49 15.27
CA ASN A 114 -26.32 28.43 14.47
C ASN A 114 -26.51 27.87 13.04
N LYS A 115 -27.66 28.14 12.40
CA LYS A 115 -27.93 27.68 11.02
C LYS A 115 -26.87 28.16 10.03
N THR A 116 -26.33 29.36 10.24
CA THR A 116 -25.26 29.92 9.41
C THR A 116 -23.95 29.15 9.58
N GLU A 117 -23.60 28.75 10.81
CA GLU A 117 -22.42 27.95 11.10
C GLU A 117 -22.55 26.53 10.53
N ALA A 118 -23.74 25.93 10.65
CA ALA A 118 -24.05 24.63 10.06
C ALA A 118 -23.83 24.64 8.54
N ALA A 119 -24.35 25.67 7.85
CA ALA A 119 -24.18 25.84 6.42
C ALA A 119 -22.71 26.01 6.03
N TYR A 120 -21.95 26.79 6.81
CA TYR A 120 -20.52 26.98 6.60
C TYR A 120 -19.72 25.68 6.75
N ILE A 121 -19.99 24.86 7.77
CA ILE A 121 -19.31 23.56 7.95
C ILE A 121 -19.61 22.63 6.77
N VAL A 122 -20.87 22.57 6.30
CA VAL A 122 -21.24 21.77 5.13
C VAL A 122 -20.51 22.25 3.87
N GLN A 123 -20.38 23.56 3.69
CA GLN A 123 -19.60 24.12 2.59
C GLN A 123 -18.13 23.70 2.68
N LEU A 124 -17.50 23.83 3.85
CA LEU A 124 -16.12 23.45 4.08
C LEU A 124 -15.89 21.94 3.82
N ILE A 125 -16.85 21.09 4.19
CA ILE A 125 -16.82 19.66 3.88
C ILE A 125 -16.89 19.44 2.36
N ASN A 126 -17.79 20.12 1.66
CA ASN A 126 -17.94 20.00 0.20
C ASN A 126 -16.68 20.45 -0.54
N GLU A 127 -16.00 21.49 -0.07
CA GLU A 127 -14.76 21.99 -0.66
C GLU A 127 -13.55 21.06 -0.42
N ASN A 128 -13.50 20.39 0.72
CA ASN A 128 -12.37 19.51 1.08
C ASN A 128 -12.56 18.05 0.64
N THR A 129 -13.79 17.58 0.51
CA THR A 129 -14.10 16.22 0.02
C THR A 129 -13.39 15.87 -1.30
N PRO A 130 -13.41 16.71 -2.36
CA PRO A 130 -12.73 16.38 -3.62
C PRO A 130 -11.21 16.27 -3.45
N LYS A 131 -10.60 17.06 -2.55
CA LYS A 131 -9.15 16.96 -2.26
C LYS A 131 -8.81 15.62 -1.61
N VAL A 132 -9.64 15.17 -0.66
CA VAL A 132 -9.47 13.86 0.00
C VAL A 132 -9.64 12.74 -1.03
N VAL A 133 -10.64 12.80 -1.91
CA VAL A 133 -10.86 11.83 -2.98
C VAL A 133 -9.68 11.78 -3.94
N ALA A 134 -9.19 12.94 -4.41
CA ALA A 134 -8.03 13.01 -5.29
C ALA A 134 -6.77 12.40 -4.64
N ASN A 135 -6.58 12.60 -3.34
CA ASN A 135 -5.49 11.96 -2.59
C ASN A 135 -5.68 10.44 -2.49
N ILE A 136 -6.89 9.95 -2.25
CA ILE A 136 -7.19 8.50 -2.26
C ILE A 136 -6.80 7.89 -3.60
N ASP A 137 -7.21 8.51 -4.71
CA ASP A 137 -6.92 8.02 -6.06
C ASP A 137 -5.41 8.03 -6.35
N LYS A 138 -4.72 9.11 -5.95
CA LYS A 138 -3.27 9.25 -6.08
C LYS A 138 -2.52 8.14 -5.34
N TYR A 139 -2.81 7.93 -4.05
CA TYR A 139 -2.13 6.90 -3.26
C TYR A 139 -2.51 5.48 -3.69
N THR A 140 -3.74 5.26 -4.16
CA THR A 140 -4.15 3.98 -4.74
C THR A 140 -3.35 3.66 -5.99
N ARG A 141 -3.13 4.65 -6.87
CA ARG A 141 -2.29 4.48 -8.06
C ARG A 141 -0.84 4.15 -7.70
N TYR A 142 -0.27 4.85 -6.72
CA TYR A 142 1.10 4.56 -6.26
C TYR A 142 1.21 3.19 -5.61
N SER A 143 0.23 2.77 -4.80
CA SER A 143 0.18 1.42 -4.23
C SER A 143 0.19 0.34 -5.33
N SER A 144 -0.59 0.54 -6.40
CA SER A 144 -0.64 -0.38 -7.56
C SER A 144 0.68 -0.41 -8.36
N LEU A 145 1.32 0.75 -8.53
CA LEU A 145 2.64 0.81 -9.17
C LEU A 145 3.68 0.05 -8.33
N SER A 146 3.75 0.33 -7.03
CA SER A 146 4.66 -0.36 -6.10
C SER A 146 4.39 -1.87 -6.03
N PHE A 147 3.13 -2.31 -6.13
CA PHE A 147 2.78 -3.73 -6.29
C PHE A 147 3.47 -4.35 -7.50
N THR A 148 3.34 -3.68 -8.65
CA THR A 148 3.83 -4.18 -9.93
C THR A 148 5.35 -4.21 -9.95
N VAL A 149 5.99 -3.13 -9.52
CA VAL A 149 7.45 -3.03 -9.42
C VAL A 149 8.00 -4.11 -8.49
N ARG A 150 7.41 -4.30 -7.30
CA ARG A 150 7.82 -5.35 -6.36
C ARG A 150 7.79 -6.72 -7.01
N ASN A 151 6.66 -7.10 -7.61
CA ASN A 151 6.49 -8.45 -8.15
C ASN A 151 7.44 -8.73 -9.32
N TRP A 152 7.60 -7.77 -10.23
CA TRP A 152 8.54 -7.91 -11.34
C TRP A 152 9.99 -7.97 -10.85
N ALA A 153 10.38 -7.09 -9.93
CA ALA A 153 11.73 -7.10 -9.36
C ALA A 153 12.02 -8.43 -8.64
N LEU A 154 11.09 -8.93 -7.84
CA LEU A 154 11.22 -10.22 -7.16
C LEU A 154 11.37 -11.37 -8.16
N MET A 155 10.51 -11.43 -9.17
CA MET A 155 10.52 -12.50 -10.17
C MET A 155 11.80 -12.48 -11.02
N ILE A 156 12.21 -11.32 -11.52
CA ILE A 156 13.45 -11.17 -12.29
C ILE A 156 14.65 -11.46 -11.40
N GLY A 157 14.64 -11.04 -10.13
CA GLY A 157 15.70 -11.34 -9.16
C GLY A 157 15.88 -12.84 -8.93
N PHE A 158 14.78 -13.58 -8.80
CA PHE A 158 14.81 -15.05 -8.71
C PHE A 158 15.35 -15.70 -9.98
N ILE A 159 14.92 -15.26 -11.16
CA ILE A 159 15.39 -15.81 -12.44
C ILE A 159 16.89 -15.52 -12.61
N ALA A 160 17.34 -14.30 -12.31
CA ALA A 160 18.74 -13.93 -12.36
C ALA A 160 19.59 -14.79 -11.43
N LEU A 161 19.11 -15.03 -10.19
CA LEU A 161 19.79 -15.90 -9.24
C LEU A 161 19.88 -17.35 -9.72
N ALA A 162 18.80 -17.90 -10.27
CA ALA A 162 18.82 -19.26 -10.83
C ALA A 162 19.83 -19.36 -11.99
N PHE A 163 19.82 -18.36 -12.88
CA PHE A 163 20.74 -18.27 -14.00
C PHE A 163 22.21 -18.16 -13.54
N SER A 164 22.49 -17.39 -12.48
CA SER A 164 23.86 -17.26 -11.96
C SER A 164 24.42 -18.60 -11.47
N LYS A 165 23.60 -19.44 -10.83
CA LYS A 165 24.02 -20.78 -10.39
C LYS A 165 24.29 -21.71 -11.58
N VAL A 166 23.47 -21.65 -12.62
CA VAL A 166 23.70 -22.41 -13.86
C VAL A 166 25.03 -21.99 -14.51
N MET A 167 25.29 -20.68 -14.63
CA MET A 167 26.58 -20.19 -15.15
C MET A 167 27.77 -20.67 -14.33
N GLY A 168 27.65 -20.68 -12.99
CA GLY A 168 28.68 -21.17 -12.09
C GLY A 168 29.07 -22.63 -12.37
N VAL A 169 28.08 -23.49 -12.60
CA VAL A 169 28.32 -24.91 -12.92
C VAL A 169 29.06 -25.05 -14.26
N TYR A 170 28.64 -24.35 -15.30
CA TYR A 170 29.30 -24.42 -16.60
C TYR A 170 30.74 -23.90 -16.56
N ALA A 171 31.00 -22.79 -15.84
CA ALA A 171 32.33 -22.23 -15.69
C ALA A 171 33.31 -23.21 -15.00
N ILE A 172 32.83 -23.98 -14.02
CA ILE A 172 33.63 -25.02 -13.36
C ILE A 172 33.86 -26.22 -14.29
N SER A 173 32.87 -26.62 -15.09
CA SER A 173 33.03 -27.74 -16.03
C SER A 173 34.01 -27.48 -17.17
N SER A 174 34.22 -26.21 -17.55
CA SER A 174 35.13 -25.83 -18.63
C SER A 174 36.60 -25.68 -18.19
N SER A 175 36.88 -25.69 -16.89
CA SER A 175 38.23 -25.54 -16.32
C SER A 175 38.86 -26.85 -15.84
N VAL A 176 38.17 -27.97 -16.05
CA VAL A 176 38.66 -29.35 -15.86
C VAL A 176 38.94 -29.96 -17.22
#